data_AF-A0A814DVM2-F1
#
_entry.id   AF-A0A814DVM2-F1
#
_cell.length_a   1.000
_cell.length_b   1.000
_cell.length_c   1.000
_cell.angle_alpha   90.00
_cell.angle_beta   90.00
_cell.angle_gamma   90.00
#
_symmetry.space_group_name_H-M   'P 1'
#
loop_
_entity.id
_entity.type
_entity.pdbx_description
1 polymer ?
#
loop_
_entity_poly.entity_id
_entity_poly.type
_entity_poly.pdbx_seq_one_letter_code
_entity_poly.pdbx_strand_id
1 'polypeptide(L)'
;MSADIIIFHTDYPITEHMQAVANVTKRQVIFYNVDEAFTSFPKGFDPYLEEPNWKKRGKWNYQHMCRFWFKLVLDIPLVLEYQYLMRLDDDSKILGAWNNIFDLMTKREAVYFGNIEEADSEKGLPGLMKLKTFIIEYKEKYRLIPKNPKRLVRAFDIENHIRLYNTNFDVIKIEFFRKPHIRHWTDAIDATYGIFKYRWGDHVLRYLTTALFATSTEVLLRTDFNLPYCHPC
;
A
#
# COMPACT_ATOMS: atom_id res chain seq x y z
N MET A 1 13.44 18.91 -8.98
CA MET A 1 13.62 18.08 -7.77
C MET A 1 14.24 16.77 -8.22
N SER A 2 15.33 16.31 -7.59
CA SER A 2 15.79 14.93 -7.78
C SER A 2 14.85 13.99 -7.02
N ALA A 3 14.69 12.78 -7.52
CA ALA A 3 13.98 11.70 -6.84
C ALA A 3 14.98 10.56 -6.68
N ASP A 4 15.13 10.09 -5.44
CA ASP A 4 16.02 8.99 -5.13
C ASP A 4 15.28 7.66 -5.30
N ILE A 5 16.03 6.60 -5.53
CA ILE A 5 15.51 5.24 -5.71
C ILE A 5 15.86 4.46 -4.45
N ILE A 6 14.84 4.02 -3.72
CA ILE A 6 15.02 3.15 -2.57
C ILE A 6 14.58 1.73 -2.96
N ILE A 7 15.49 0.78 -2.82
CA ILE A 7 15.24 -0.64 -3.06
C ILE A 7 15.14 -1.32 -1.70
N PHE A 8 13.91 -1.63 -1.30
CA PHE A 8 13.66 -2.43 -0.11
C PHE A 8 13.92 -3.90 -0.42
N HIS A 9 14.76 -4.55 0.39
CA HIS A 9 15.13 -5.95 0.16
C HIS A 9 15.14 -6.76 1.46
N THR A 10 14.76 -8.03 1.36
CA THR A 10 15.08 -9.04 2.38
C THR A 10 16.32 -9.79 1.96
N ASP A 11 17.14 -10.20 2.92
CA ASP A 11 18.50 -10.69 2.72
C ASP A 11 19.38 -9.66 2.00
N TYR A 12 20.69 -9.70 2.16
CA TYR A 12 21.55 -8.76 1.42
C TYR A 12 21.70 -9.18 -0.04
N PRO A 13 21.32 -8.33 -1.03
CA PRO A 13 21.55 -8.62 -2.43
C PRO A 13 23.06 -8.70 -2.69
N ILE A 14 23.44 -9.55 -3.63
CA ILE A 14 24.84 -9.71 -4.04
C ILE A 14 25.32 -8.38 -4.63
N THR A 15 26.53 -7.96 -4.27
CA THR A 15 27.12 -6.66 -4.64
C THR A 15 27.07 -6.39 -6.15
N GLU A 16 27.28 -7.40 -6.97
CA GLU A 16 27.23 -7.29 -8.44
C GLU A 16 25.86 -6.82 -8.94
N HIS A 17 24.77 -7.34 -8.38
CA HIS A 17 23.41 -6.91 -8.74
C HIS A 17 23.14 -5.48 -8.29
N MET A 18 23.63 -5.09 -7.11
CA MET A 18 23.48 -3.73 -6.61
C MET A 18 24.19 -2.72 -7.53
N GLN A 19 25.42 -3.05 -7.95
CA GLN A 19 26.20 -2.23 -8.88
C GLN A 19 25.53 -2.15 -10.25
N ALA A 20 24.99 -3.26 -10.77
CA ALA A 20 24.26 -3.26 -12.04
C ALA A 20 23.08 -2.28 -12.02
N VAL A 21 22.30 -2.26 -10.93
CA VAL A 21 21.18 -1.32 -10.79
C VAL A 21 21.65 0.13 -10.61
N ALA A 22 22.70 0.36 -9.81
CA ALA A 22 23.25 1.70 -9.62
C ALA A 22 23.81 2.30 -10.93
N ASN A 23 24.42 1.47 -11.78
CA ASN A 23 25.09 1.91 -13.01
C ASN A 23 24.13 2.31 -14.14
N VAL A 24 22.86 1.86 -14.11
CA VAL A 24 21.87 2.17 -15.16
C VAL A 24 21.12 3.49 -14.93
N THR A 25 21.39 4.18 -13.83
CA THR A 25 20.69 5.42 -13.47
C THR A 25 21.66 6.48 -12.96
N LYS A 26 21.28 7.76 -13.15
CA LYS A 26 21.99 8.90 -12.56
C LYS A 26 21.41 9.33 -11.21
N ARG A 27 20.30 8.70 -10.78
CA ARG A 27 19.66 8.96 -9.48
C ARG A 27 20.43 8.24 -8.38
N GLN A 28 20.38 8.78 -7.16
CA GLN A 28 20.87 8.06 -6.01
C GLN A 28 20.07 6.76 -5.84
N VAL A 29 20.76 5.64 -5.64
CA VAL A 29 20.15 4.35 -5.34
C VAL A 29 20.55 3.95 -3.93
N ILE A 30 19.55 3.68 -3.10
CA ILE A 30 19.72 3.29 -1.70
C ILE A 30 19.12 1.89 -1.54
N PHE A 31 19.92 0.96 -1.03
CA PHE A 31 19.46 -0.38 -0.69
C PHE A 31 19.13 -0.41 0.80
N TYR A 32 17.88 -0.71 1.13
CA TYR A 32 17.38 -0.69 2.50
C TYR A 32 16.91 -2.09 2.89
N ASN A 33 17.61 -2.70 3.86
CA ASN A 33 17.25 -4.02 4.38
C ASN A 33 15.96 -3.93 5.21
N VAL A 34 15.01 -4.84 4.95
CA VAL A 34 13.71 -4.91 5.65
C VAL A 34 13.49 -6.25 6.36
N ASP A 35 14.56 -6.99 6.68
CA ASP A 35 14.45 -8.32 7.32
C ASP A 35 13.69 -8.26 8.66
N GLU A 36 13.90 -7.21 9.45
CA GLU A 36 13.15 -7.01 10.70
C GLU A 36 11.62 -6.86 10.45
N ALA A 37 11.22 -6.17 9.38
CA ALA A 37 9.82 -6.03 9.02
C ALA A 37 9.20 -7.37 8.55
N PHE A 38 10.01 -8.22 7.92
CA PHE A 38 9.62 -9.54 7.40
C PHE A 38 9.75 -10.68 8.41
N THR A 39 10.22 -10.39 9.62
CA THR A 39 10.30 -11.34 10.74
C THR A 39 9.46 -10.90 11.95
N SER A 40 8.91 -9.68 11.92
CA SER A 40 8.10 -9.14 13.01
C SER A 40 6.58 -9.32 12.80
N PHE A 41 5.90 -9.70 13.87
CA PHE A 41 4.45 -9.87 13.92
C PHE A 41 3.78 -8.82 14.83
N PRO A 42 2.48 -8.53 14.63
CA PRO A 42 1.72 -7.72 15.56
C PRO A 42 1.75 -8.33 16.97
N LYS A 43 1.76 -7.48 18.00
CA LYS A 43 1.79 -7.93 19.40
C LYS A 43 0.63 -8.89 19.67
N GLY A 44 0.92 -10.08 20.19
CA GLY A 44 -0.07 -11.10 20.55
C GLY A 44 -0.41 -12.08 19.42
N PHE A 45 0.16 -11.91 18.23
CA PHE A 45 0.07 -12.91 17.16
C PHE A 45 1.18 -13.96 17.32
N ASP A 46 0.80 -15.24 17.38
CA ASP A 46 1.74 -16.36 17.43
C ASP A 46 1.80 -17.06 16.05
N PRO A 47 2.89 -16.89 15.28
CA PRO A 47 3.00 -17.45 13.93
C PRO A 47 3.19 -18.98 13.90
N TYR A 48 3.44 -19.62 15.05
CA TYR A 48 3.59 -21.07 15.18
C TYR A 48 2.28 -21.77 15.50
N LEU A 49 1.34 -21.06 16.15
CA LEU A 49 0.01 -21.59 16.48
C LEU A 49 -1.05 -21.27 15.42
N GLU A 50 -0.77 -20.32 14.53
CA GLU A 50 -1.69 -19.88 13.47
C GLU A 50 -1.26 -20.43 12.10
N GLU A 51 -2.24 -20.64 11.21
CA GLU A 51 -2.01 -21.01 9.82
C GLU A 51 -2.70 -20.00 8.89
N PRO A 52 -2.01 -19.50 7.84
CA PRO A 52 -2.61 -18.59 6.90
C PRO A 52 -3.62 -19.33 6.01
N ASN A 53 -4.73 -18.67 5.71
CA ASN A 53 -5.70 -19.14 4.73
C ASN A 53 -5.16 -19.12 3.28
N TRP A 54 -4.03 -18.44 3.04
CA TRP A 54 -3.42 -18.24 1.74
C TRP A 54 -1.92 -18.07 1.88
N LYS A 55 -1.11 -18.70 1.02
CA LYS A 55 0.36 -18.64 1.12
C LYS A 55 1.01 -18.38 -0.23
N LYS A 56 2.04 -17.54 -0.24
CA LYS A 56 2.88 -17.28 -1.42
C LYS A 56 4.27 -16.85 -0.96
N ARG A 57 5.31 -17.41 -1.61
CA ARG A 57 6.74 -17.11 -1.36
C ARG A 57 7.19 -17.32 0.10
N GLY A 58 6.57 -18.24 0.83
CA GLY A 58 6.82 -18.51 2.25
C GLY A 58 5.51 -18.67 3.03
N LYS A 59 5.57 -19.03 4.31
CA LYS A 59 4.38 -19.15 5.16
C LYS A 59 3.69 -17.79 5.33
N TRP A 60 4.46 -16.76 5.69
CA TRP A 60 3.94 -15.43 6.02
C TRP A 60 4.46 -14.29 5.13
N ASN A 61 5.34 -14.58 4.16
CA ASN A 61 6.12 -13.56 3.46
C ASN A 61 5.25 -12.56 2.68
N TYR A 62 4.18 -13.02 2.03
CA TYR A 62 3.28 -12.11 1.33
C TYR A 62 2.45 -11.24 2.31
N GLN A 63 2.07 -11.79 3.46
CA GLN A 63 1.38 -11.06 4.51
C GLN A 63 2.30 -10.00 5.14
N HIS A 64 3.57 -10.33 5.35
CA HIS A 64 4.59 -9.35 5.73
C HIS A 64 4.72 -8.25 4.68
N MET A 65 4.75 -8.58 3.38
CA MET A 65 4.76 -7.58 2.31
C MET A 65 3.54 -6.65 2.38
N CYS A 66 2.33 -7.19 2.54
CA CYS A 66 1.12 -6.36 2.69
C CYS A 66 1.20 -5.46 3.94
N ARG A 67 1.64 -6.00 5.08
CA ARG A 67 1.83 -5.22 6.31
C ARG A 67 2.91 -4.14 6.14
N PHE A 68 4.00 -4.47 5.47
CA PHE A 68 5.10 -3.56 5.21
C PHE A 68 4.63 -2.35 4.42
N TRP A 69 4.01 -2.59 3.25
CA TRP A 69 3.53 -1.52 2.40
C TRP A 69 2.37 -0.76 3.02
N PHE A 70 1.50 -1.38 3.80
CA PHE A 70 0.39 -0.68 4.44
C PHE A 70 0.83 0.19 5.63
N LYS A 71 1.75 -0.32 6.46
CA LYS A 71 2.05 0.23 7.78
C LYS A 71 3.54 0.56 7.99
N LEU A 72 4.42 -0.43 7.86
CA LEU A 72 5.79 -0.31 8.38
C LEU A 72 6.70 0.60 7.54
N VAL A 73 6.50 0.65 6.22
CA VAL A 73 7.29 1.53 5.33
C VAL A 73 7.16 3.01 5.74
N LEU A 74 6.03 3.38 6.34
CA LEU A 74 5.76 4.73 6.80
C LEU A 74 6.52 5.10 8.06
N ASP A 75 7.17 4.15 8.75
CA ASP A 75 7.92 4.37 9.98
C ASP A 75 9.45 4.33 9.78
N ILE A 76 9.91 4.07 8.55
CA ILE A 76 11.33 4.05 8.21
C ILE A 76 11.90 5.47 8.22
N PRO A 77 12.93 5.78 9.04
CA PRO A 77 13.50 7.13 9.13
C PRO A 77 13.90 7.72 7.79
N LEU A 78 14.54 6.92 6.93
CA LEU A 78 14.92 7.33 5.56
C LEU A 78 13.69 7.77 4.74
N VAL A 79 12.57 7.04 4.83
CA VAL A 79 11.34 7.41 4.10
C VAL A 79 10.78 8.73 4.61
N LEU A 80 10.94 9.04 5.90
CA LEU A 80 10.43 10.29 6.50
C LEU A 80 11.16 11.55 6.03
N GLU A 81 12.30 11.42 5.37
CA GLU A 81 13.02 12.54 4.75
C GLU A 81 12.32 13.04 3.47
N TYR A 82 11.36 12.27 2.94
CA TYR A 82 10.67 12.59 1.68
C TYR A 82 9.23 13.06 1.93
N GLN A 83 8.73 13.90 1.02
CA GLN A 83 7.33 14.33 1.01
C GLN A 83 6.39 13.26 0.42
N TYR A 84 6.86 12.59 -0.64
CA TYR A 84 6.11 11.58 -1.37
C TYR A 84 6.93 10.29 -1.50
N LEU A 85 6.24 9.15 -1.41
CA LEU A 85 6.79 7.84 -1.74
C LEU A 85 6.05 7.31 -2.97
N MET A 86 6.80 6.92 -4.00
CA MET A 86 6.26 6.23 -5.17
C MET A 86 6.68 4.76 -5.11
N ARG A 87 5.71 3.85 -5.06
CA ARG A 87 5.95 2.41 -5.23
C ARG A 87 5.99 2.07 -6.72
N LEU A 88 6.91 1.20 -7.07
CA LEU A 88 7.00 0.55 -8.36
C LEU A 88 7.51 -0.88 -8.13
N ASP A 89 6.71 -1.88 -8.48
CA ASP A 89 7.14 -3.29 -8.40
C ASP A 89 8.20 -3.59 -9.48
N ASP A 90 9.04 -4.60 -9.26
CA ASP A 90 10.22 -4.90 -10.09
C ASP A 90 9.90 -5.42 -11.50
N ASP A 91 8.68 -5.91 -11.73
CA ASP A 91 8.12 -6.36 -13.01
C ASP A 91 7.19 -5.30 -13.66
N SER A 92 7.31 -4.04 -13.21
CA SER A 92 6.51 -2.92 -13.71
C SER A 92 7.25 -2.10 -14.77
N LYS A 93 6.52 -1.60 -15.78
CA LYS A 93 7.07 -0.70 -16.80
C LYS A 93 6.21 0.56 -16.94
N ILE A 94 6.83 1.71 -16.76
CA ILE A 94 6.28 3.01 -17.16
C ILE A 94 6.49 3.14 -18.67
N LEU A 95 5.40 3.29 -19.42
CA LEU A 95 5.44 3.38 -20.87
C LEU A 95 5.27 4.83 -21.30
N GLY A 96 5.93 5.21 -22.39
CA GLY A 96 5.87 6.58 -22.93
C GLY A 96 6.47 7.63 -22.00
N ALA A 97 6.13 8.89 -22.27
CA ALA A 97 6.59 10.04 -21.49
C ALA A 97 5.50 10.50 -20.52
N TRP A 98 5.80 10.51 -19.23
CA TRP A 98 4.90 11.00 -18.19
C TRP A 98 5.34 12.38 -17.74
N ASN A 99 4.37 13.23 -17.38
CA ASN A 99 4.66 14.41 -16.58
C ASN A 99 5.21 14.00 -15.21
N ASN A 100 5.96 14.89 -14.57
CA ASN A 100 6.43 14.64 -13.21
C ASN A 100 5.22 14.49 -12.26
N ILE A 101 5.00 13.26 -11.77
CA ILE A 101 3.85 12.93 -10.92
C ILE A 101 3.94 13.64 -9.57
N PHE A 102 5.14 13.87 -9.03
CA PHE A 102 5.30 14.61 -7.77
C PHE A 102 4.89 16.08 -7.93
N ASP A 103 5.16 16.71 -9.08
CA ASP A 103 4.70 18.06 -9.37
C ASP A 103 3.18 18.10 -9.52
N LEU A 104 2.59 17.08 -10.18
CA LEU A 104 1.14 16.95 -10.31
C LEU A 104 0.47 16.79 -8.94
N MET A 105 1.01 15.93 -8.08
CA MET A 105 0.55 15.71 -6.71
C MET A 105 0.58 17.00 -5.90
N THR A 106 1.68 17.76 -6.01
CA THR A 106 1.83 19.07 -5.32
C THR A 106 0.81 20.08 -5.83
N LYS A 107 0.69 20.26 -7.15
CA LYS A 107 -0.23 21.22 -7.78
C LYS A 107 -1.71 20.94 -7.52
N ARG A 108 -2.07 19.68 -7.29
CA ARG A 108 -3.43 19.25 -7.00
C ARG A 108 -3.70 19.06 -5.51
N GLU A 109 -2.71 19.32 -4.66
CA GLU A 109 -2.75 19.04 -3.22
C GLU A 109 -3.17 17.59 -2.93
N ALA A 110 -2.83 16.67 -3.83
CA ALA A 110 -3.24 15.29 -3.76
C ALA A 110 -2.41 14.51 -2.74
N VAL A 111 -3.07 13.56 -2.07
CA VAL A 111 -2.48 12.71 -1.03
C VAL A 111 -2.27 11.28 -1.51
N TYR A 112 -2.94 10.87 -2.59
CA TYR A 112 -2.81 9.56 -3.20
C TYR A 112 -2.93 9.62 -4.72
N PHE A 113 -2.05 8.93 -5.44
CA PHE A 113 -2.12 8.67 -6.87
C PHE A 113 -2.12 7.14 -7.09
N GLY A 114 -3.25 6.59 -7.52
CA GLY A 114 -3.40 5.14 -7.74
C GLY A 114 -3.17 4.72 -9.19
N ASN A 115 -2.85 3.46 -9.43
CA ASN A 115 -2.78 2.85 -10.76
C ASN A 115 -4.17 2.69 -11.41
N ILE A 116 -4.80 1.52 -11.22
CA ILE A 116 -6.15 1.20 -11.68
C ILE A 116 -7.00 0.71 -10.52
N GLU A 117 -8.31 0.83 -10.67
CA GLU A 117 -9.26 0.22 -9.74
C GLU A 117 -9.68 -1.16 -10.23
N GLU A 118 -9.61 -2.14 -9.33
CA GLU A 118 -10.15 -3.49 -9.55
C GLU A 118 -11.01 -3.90 -8.33
N ALA A 119 -11.29 -5.19 -8.18
CA ALA A 119 -11.98 -5.74 -7.04
C ALA A 119 -11.44 -7.12 -6.69
N ASP A 120 -11.27 -7.38 -5.40
CA ASP A 120 -10.98 -8.71 -4.86
C ASP A 120 -12.27 -9.36 -4.36
N SER A 121 -12.33 -10.70 -4.38
CA SER A 121 -13.52 -11.46 -4.02
C SER A 121 -13.31 -12.31 -2.76
N GLU A 122 -14.35 -12.44 -1.95
CA GLU A 122 -14.41 -13.37 -0.81
C GLU A 122 -14.12 -14.81 -1.23
N LYS A 123 -14.56 -15.19 -2.45
CA LYS A 123 -14.34 -16.53 -3.01
C LYS A 123 -12.85 -16.82 -3.19
N GLY A 124 -12.08 -15.84 -3.67
CA GLY A 124 -10.64 -15.97 -3.84
C GLY A 124 -9.87 -15.81 -2.54
N LEU A 125 -10.43 -15.06 -1.58
CA LEU A 125 -9.76 -14.62 -0.36
C LEU A 125 -10.71 -14.73 0.84
N PRO A 126 -10.92 -15.93 1.39
CA PRO A 126 -11.87 -16.14 2.48
C PRO A 126 -11.54 -15.27 3.70
N GLY A 127 -12.50 -14.49 4.19
CA GLY A 127 -12.33 -13.52 5.27
C GLY A 127 -12.13 -12.07 4.81
N LEU A 128 -12.17 -11.79 3.51
CA LEU A 128 -12.17 -10.43 2.97
C LEU A 128 -13.38 -9.64 3.49
N MET A 129 -14.57 -10.23 3.54
CA MET A 129 -15.79 -9.57 4.00
C MET A 129 -15.77 -9.26 5.50
N LYS A 130 -14.90 -9.91 6.29
CA LYS A 130 -14.66 -9.51 7.69
C LYS A 130 -14.08 -8.09 7.78
N LEU A 131 -13.36 -7.63 6.77
CA LEU A 131 -12.87 -6.26 6.67
C LEU A 131 -14.03 -5.26 6.53
N LYS A 132 -15.09 -5.61 5.77
CA LYS A 132 -16.30 -4.79 5.65
C LYS A 132 -16.96 -4.63 7.01
N THR A 133 -17.16 -5.72 7.75
CA THR A 133 -17.74 -5.69 9.11
C THR A 133 -16.89 -4.83 10.04
N PHE A 134 -15.58 -5.04 10.05
CA PHE A 134 -14.65 -4.28 10.89
C PHE A 134 -14.71 -2.76 10.61
N ILE A 135 -14.83 -2.35 9.34
CA ILE A 135 -14.94 -0.92 9.00
C ILE A 135 -16.20 -0.29 9.55
N ILE A 136 -17.34 -1.00 9.46
CA ILE A 136 -18.61 -0.52 10.00
C ILE A 136 -18.48 -0.31 11.51
N GLU A 137 -17.99 -1.32 12.22
CA GLU A 137 -17.77 -1.28 13.67
C GLU A 137 -16.77 -0.19 14.07
N TYR A 138 -15.64 -0.06 13.35
CA TYR A 138 -14.63 0.96 13.61
C TYR A 138 -15.22 2.37 13.45
N LYS A 139 -16.00 2.60 12.38
CA LYS A 139 -16.65 3.90 12.17
C LYS A 139 -17.64 4.23 13.26
N GLU A 140 -18.47 3.29 13.67
CA GLU A 140 -19.44 3.48 14.75
C GLU A 140 -18.74 3.77 16.07
N LYS A 141 -17.77 2.93 16.45
CA LYS A 141 -16.99 3.05 17.69
C LYS A 141 -16.32 4.41 17.83
N TYR A 142 -15.71 4.92 16.76
CA TYR A 142 -14.96 6.18 16.77
C TYR A 142 -15.73 7.36 16.19
N ARG A 143 -17.03 7.19 15.89
CA ARG A 143 -17.90 8.20 15.26
C ARG A 143 -17.25 8.82 14.01
N LEU A 144 -16.58 8.00 13.20
CA LEU A 144 -15.83 8.44 12.04
C LEU A 144 -16.78 8.71 10.86
N ILE A 145 -16.76 9.96 10.39
CA ILE A 145 -17.43 10.37 9.14
C ILE A 145 -16.42 10.25 7.99
N PRO A 146 -16.66 9.39 6.98
CA PRO A 146 -15.76 9.25 5.84
C PRO A 146 -15.61 10.57 5.08
N LYS A 147 -14.38 10.93 4.73
CA LYS A 147 -14.07 12.10 3.90
C LYS A 147 -14.47 11.92 2.44
N ASN A 148 -14.61 10.68 1.97
CA ASN A 148 -15.14 10.35 0.65
C ASN A 148 -16.22 9.25 0.74
N PRO A 149 -17.46 9.62 1.14
CA PRO A 149 -18.53 8.65 1.34
C PRO A 149 -18.93 7.93 0.04
N LYS A 150 -18.84 8.61 -1.12
CA LYS A 150 -19.10 7.97 -2.43
C LYS A 150 -18.11 6.85 -2.73
N ARG A 151 -16.82 7.07 -2.47
CA ARG A 151 -15.78 6.03 -2.62
C ARG A 151 -15.96 4.91 -1.61
N LEU A 152 -16.39 5.20 -0.39
CA LEU A 152 -16.68 4.14 0.59
C LEU A 152 -17.86 3.26 0.17
N VAL A 153 -18.94 3.85 -0.37
CA VAL A 153 -20.06 3.08 -0.95
C VAL A 153 -19.56 2.23 -2.13
N ARG A 154 -18.79 2.84 -3.03
CA ARG A 154 -18.18 2.14 -4.16
C ARG A 154 -17.27 0.99 -3.71
N ALA A 155 -16.61 1.09 -2.56
CA ALA A 155 -15.74 0.04 -2.05
C ALA A 155 -16.45 -1.32 -1.88
N PHE A 156 -17.78 -1.31 -1.72
CA PHE A 156 -18.61 -2.49 -1.47
C PHE A 156 -19.80 -2.57 -2.43
N ASP A 157 -19.68 -1.98 -3.63
CA ASP A 157 -20.76 -1.92 -4.62
C ASP A 157 -21.06 -3.26 -5.29
N ILE A 158 -20.09 -4.17 -5.29
CA ILE A 158 -20.23 -5.53 -5.79
C ILE A 158 -20.39 -6.48 -4.60
N GLU A 159 -21.41 -7.33 -4.67
CA GLU A 159 -21.68 -8.33 -3.64
C GLU A 159 -20.47 -9.25 -3.42
N ASN A 160 -20.07 -9.46 -2.17
CA ASN A 160 -18.92 -10.29 -1.77
C ASN A 160 -17.56 -9.88 -2.37
N HIS A 161 -17.42 -8.61 -2.73
CA HIS A 161 -16.17 -8.04 -3.22
C HIS A 161 -15.80 -6.77 -2.47
N ILE A 162 -14.52 -6.43 -2.51
CA ILE A 162 -13.99 -5.14 -2.05
C ILE A 162 -13.17 -4.51 -3.18
N ARG A 163 -13.46 -3.25 -3.51
CA ARG A 163 -12.64 -2.49 -4.48
C ARG A 163 -11.23 -2.27 -3.96
N LEU A 164 -10.29 -2.22 -4.89
CA LEU A 164 -8.87 -2.04 -4.60
C LEU A 164 -8.20 -1.13 -5.61
N TYR A 165 -7.03 -0.62 -5.24
CA TYR A 165 -6.08 -0.07 -6.22
C TYR A 165 -5.00 -1.10 -6.50
N ASN A 166 -4.59 -1.29 -7.75
CA ASN A 166 -3.39 -2.08 -8.04
C ASN A 166 -2.13 -1.36 -7.53
N THR A 167 -1.66 -1.72 -6.33
CA THR A 167 -0.55 -1.05 -5.64
C THR A 167 0.83 -1.40 -6.18
N ASN A 168 0.94 -2.22 -7.23
CA ASN A 168 2.20 -2.36 -7.98
C ASN A 168 2.75 -1.02 -8.50
N PHE A 169 1.87 -0.04 -8.63
CA PHE A 169 2.22 1.37 -8.75
C PHE A 169 1.26 2.23 -7.92
N ASP A 170 1.81 3.02 -7.00
CA ASP A 170 1.09 4.11 -6.35
C ASP A 170 2.05 5.23 -5.93
N VAL A 171 1.51 6.42 -5.68
CA VAL A 171 2.25 7.53 -5.06
C VAL A 171 1.46 8.03 -3.86
N ILE A 172 2.11 8.10 -2.71
CA ILE A 172 1.48 8.52 -1.45
C ILE A 172 2.15 9.78 -0.89
N LYS A 173 1.36 10.70 -0.33
CA LYS A 173 1.89 11.77 0.53
C LYS A 173 2.17 11.20 1.91
N ILE A 174 3.44 11.06 2.29
CA ILE A 174 3.86 10.33 3.50
C ILE A 174 3.22 10.93 4.76
N GLU A 175 3.27 12.26 4.88
CA GLU A 175 2.70 12.99 6.01
C GLU A 175 1.20 12.71 6.21
N PHE A 176 0.43 12.57 5.12
CA PHE A 176 -1.00 12.27 5.20
C PHE A 176 -1.24 10.96 5.94
N PHE A 177 -0.57 9.88 5.53
CA PHE A 177 -0.74 8.55 6.14
C PHE A 177 -0.17 8.46 7.56
N ARG A 178 0.65 9.42 7.97
CA ARG A 178 1.20 9.53 9.34
C ARG A 178 0.34 10.39 10.28
N LYS A 179 -0.74 11.01 9.80
CA LYS A 179 -1.65 11.76 10.68
C LYS A 179 -2.15 10.86 11.82
N PRO A 180 -2.25 11.34 13.08
CA PRO A 180 -2.56 10.50 14.24
C PRO A 180 -3.83 9.64 14.10
N HIS A 181 -4.90 10.18 13.51
CA HIS A 181 -6.16 9.43 13.31
C HIS A 181 -6.04 8.36 12.22
N ILE A 182 -5.17 8.54 11.22
CA ILE A 182 -4.89 7.53 10.20
C ILE A 182 -3.96 6.46 10.78
N ARG A 183 -2.97 6.85 11.58
CA ARG A 183 -2.12 5.90 12.32
C ARG A 183 -2.94 5.01 13.24
N HIS A 184 -3.86 5.61 13.99
CA HIS A 184 -4.80 4.86 14.81
C HIS A 184 -5.64 3.85 13.99
N TRP A 185 -6.09 4.23 12.79
CA TRP A 185 -6.74 3.29 11.87
C TRP A 185 -5.81 2.15 11.41
N THR A 186 -4.58 2.47 11.00
CA THR A 186 -3.61 1.45 10.58
C THR A 186 -3.24 0.50 11.70
N ASP A 187 -3.15 1.00 12.94
CA ASP A 187 -2.87 0.20 14.13
C ASP A 187 -4.06 -0.67 14.51
N ALA A 188 -5.29 -0.16 14.39
CA ALA A 188 -6.50 -0.93 14.62
C ALA A 188 -6.65 -2.08 13.62
N ILE A 189 -6.30 -1.88 12.34
CA ILE A 189 -6.25 -2.95 11.33
C ILE A 189 -5.17 -3.99 11.67
N ASP A 190 -3.94 -3.56 12.01
CA ASP A 190 -2.84 -4.48 12.34
C ASP A 190 -3.19 -5.36 13.56
N ALA A 191 -3.91 -4.78 14.53
CA ALA A 191 -4.37 -5.46 15.75
C ALA A 191 -5.49 -6.50 15.51
N THR A 192 -6.17 -6.51 14.36
CA THR A 192 -7.13 -7.58 14.04
C THR A 192 -6.43 -8.87 13.59
N TYR A 193 -5.14 -8.77 13.27
CA TYR A 193 -4.37 -9.80 12.57
C TYR A 193 -4.92 -10.19 11.20
N GLY A 194 -5.87 -9.43 10.64
CA GLY A 194 -6.55 -9.77 9.39
C GLY A 194 -5.63 -9.78 8.17
N ILE A 195 -4.54 -9.01 8.20
CA ILE A 195 -3.47 -9.08 7.19
C ILE A 195 -2.88 -10.50 7.14
N PHE A 196 -2.61 -11.09 8.30
CA PHE A 196 -2.04 -12.43 8.41
C PHE A 196 -3.11 -13.52 8.20
N LYS A 197 -4.22 -13.44 8.92
CA LYS A 197 -5.27 -14.49 8.92
C LYS A 197 -6.07 -14.58 7.63
N TYR A 198 -6.32 -13.44 6.98
CA TYR A 198 -7.27 -13.33 5.88
C TYR A 198 -6.68 -12.74 4.60
N ARG A 199 -5.38 -12.46 4.58
CA ARG A 199 -4.69 -11.79 3.46
C ARG A 199 -5.38 -10.47 3.09
N TRP A 200 -5.70 -9.64 4.08
CA TRP A 200 -6.11 -8.25 3.81
C TRP A 200 -4.93 -7.49 3.20
N GLY A 201 -4.93 -7.41 1.88
CA GLY A 201 -3.82 -6.84 1.11
C GLY A 201 -3.74 -5.33 1.25
N ASP A 202 -2.52 -4.79 1.10
CA ASP A 202 -2.29 -3.35 1.11
C ASP A 202 -3.14 -2.63 0.06
N HIS A 203 -3.43 -3.25 -1.09
CA HIS A 203 -4.29 -2.69 -2.13
C HIS A 203 -5.74 -2.40 -1.70
N VAL A 204 -6.40 -3.33 -0.99
CA VAL A 204 -7.75 -3.08 -0.43
C VAL A 204 -7.67 -2.10 0.73
N LEU A 205 -6.63 -2.21 1.56
CA LEU A 205 -6.44 -1.35 2.73
C LEU A 205 -6.14 0.11 2.33
N ARG A 206 -5.38 0.34 1.24
CA ARG A 206 -5.14 1.66 0.65
C ARG A 206 -6.43 2.27 0.13
N TYR A 207 -7.24 1.50 -0.61
CA TYR A 207 -8.55 1.94 -1.11
C TYR A 207 -9.48 2.39 0.02
N LEU A 208 -9.56 1.60 1.07
CA LEU A 208 -10.41 1.89 2.22
C LEU A 208 -9.88 3.07 3.04
N THR A 209 -8.55 3.20 3.18
CA THR A 209 -7.93 4.32 3.87
C THR A 209 -8.21 5.64 3.14
N THR A 210 -8.10 5.69 1.81
CA THR A 210 -8.42 6.91 1.06
C THR A 210 -9.93 7.20 1.07
N ALA A 211 -10.79 6.18 1.05
CA ALA A 211 -12.24 6.36 1.20
C ALA A 211 -12.64 6.99 2.54
N LEU A 212 -11.96 6.58 3.63
CA LEU A 212 -12.22 7.07 4.98
C LEU A 212 -11.65 8.47 5.23
N PHE A 213 -10.43 8.76 4.76
CA PHE A 213 -9.66 9.91 5.25
C PHE A 213 -9.26 10.94 4.20
N ALA A 214 -9.36 10.62 2.90
CA ALA A 214 -9.10 11.58 1.82
C ALA A 214 -10.42 12.05 1.19
N THR A 215 -10.47 13.27 0.69
CA THR A 215 -11.57 13.78 -0.15
C THR A 215 -11.46 13.25 -1.57
N SER A 216 -12.48 13.44 -2.40
CA SER A 216 -12.47 12.99 -3.80
C SER A 216 -11.42 13.68 -4.66
N THR A 217 -11.06 14.94 -4.35
CA THR A 217 -10.07 15.72 -5.11
C THR A 217 -8.63 15.42 -4.69
N GLU A 218 -8.43 14.90 -3.49
CA GLU A 218 -7.11 14.51 -2.98
C GLU A 218 -6.64 13.13 -3.51
N VAL A 219 -7.51 12.42 -4.24
CA VAL A 219 -7.22 11.09 -4.80
C VAL A 219 -7.24 11.17 -6.33
N LEU A 220 -6.10 10.89 -6.95
CA LEU A 220 -5.92 10.86 -8.40
C LEU A 220 -5.74 9.42 -8.88
N LEU A 221 -6.17 9.11 -10.10
CA LEU A 221 -5.91 7.82 -10.74
C LEU A 221 -5.12 8.00 -12.03
N ARG A 222 -4.15 7.13 -12.26
CA ARG A 222 -3.32 7.10 -13.48
C ARG A 222 -4.17 7.11 -14.76
N THR A 223 -5.28 6.37 -14.74
CA THR A 223 -6.21 6.24 -15.87
C THR A 223 -6.86 7.56 -16.25
N ASP A 224 -7.10 8.46 -15.29
CA ASP A 224 -7.71 9.77 -15.56
C ASP A 224 -6.78 10.67 -16.39
N PHE A 225 -5.48 10.35 -16.43
CA PHE A 225 -4.45 11.06 -17.19
C PHE A 225 -3.97 10.29 -18.42
N ASN A 226 -4.57 9.13 -18.74
CA ASN A 226 -4.17 8.25 -19.86
C ASN A 226 -2.66 7.90 -19.89
N LEU A 227 -2.04 7.75 -18.73
CA LEU A 227 -0.61 7.50 -18.60
C LEU A 227 -0.31 6.01 -18.77
N PRO A 228 0.34 5.54 -19.86
CA PRO A 228 0.42 4.11 -20.15
C PRO A 228 1.42 3.39 -19.23
N TYR A 229 1.02 2.22 -18.75
CA TYR A 229 1.70 1.44 -17.74
C TYR A 229 1.42 -0.05 -17.98
N CYS A 230 2.35 -0.90 -17.60
CA CYS A 230 2.20 -2.35 -17.69
C CYS A 230 2.70 -3.02 -16.39
N HIS A 231 2.01 -4.09 -15.98
CA HIS A 231 2.37 -5.01 -14.89
C HIS A 231 1.49 -6.29 -14.95
N PRO A 232 2.06 -7.50 -14.88
CA PRO A 232 3.47 -7.79 -15.09
C PRO A 232 3.86 -7.53 -16.55
N CYS A 233 5.14 -7.23 -16.77
CA CYS A 233 5.78 -7.18 -18.08
C CYS A 233 7.12 -7.93 -18.05
#